data_AF-A0A8J3CPY4-F1
#
_entry.id   AF-A0A8J3CPY4-F1
#
_cell.length_a   1.000
_cell.length_b   1.000
_cell.length_c   1.000
_cell.angle_alpha   90.00
_cell.angle_beta   90.00
_cell.angle_gamma   90.00
#
_symmetry.space_group_name_H-M   'P 1'
#
loop_
_entity.id
_entity.type
_entity.pdbx_description
1 polymer ?
#
loop_
_entity_poly.entity_id
_entity_poly.type
_entity_poly.pdbx_seq_one_letter_code
_entity_poly.pdbx_strand_id
1 'polypeptide(L)'
;MSPEAVSRRWLSLRCWLIRTVCPAAIALIVVLGLLRALGPSETTLDHTAVMVGFAALYFTLFRGGHMLMIRSLHSEMMKNHPDAYRGKLARMTQGDLRRRNLGFTLARVKRDILVEARDADTRKRDQLFNRKK
;
A
#
# COMPACT_ATOMS: atom_id res chain seq x y z
N MET A 1 15.46 0.24 -7.98
CA MET A 1 15.14 1.30 -6.99
C MET A 1 15.57 0.84 -5.58
N SER A 2 16.05 1.72 -4.70
CA SER A 2 16.46 1.31 -3.34
C SER A 2 15.25 1.18 -2.39
N PRO A 3 15.30 0.32 -1.36
CA PRO A 3 14.23 0.19 -0.37
C PRO A 3 13.92 1.50 0.37
N GLU A 4 14.95 2.29 0.67
CA GLU A 4 14.83 3.56 1.36
C GLU A 4 14.08 4.59 0.51
N ALA A 5 14.21 4.50 -0.82
CA ALA A 5 13.46 5.33 -1.76
C ALA A 5 11.97 4.97 -1.79
N VAL A 6 11.62 3.67 -1.66
CA VAL A 6 10.23 3.22 -1.53
C VAL A 6 9.61 3.80 -0.25
N SER A 7 10.32 3.65 0.88
CA SER A 7 9.85 4.14 2.18
C SER A 7 9.59 5.65 2.19
N ARG A 8 10.54 6.45 1.69
CA ARG A 8 10.41 7.91 1.68
C ARG A 8 9.35 8.43 0.71
N ARG A 9 9.30 7.90 -0.52
CA ARG A 9 8.43 8.44 -1.57
C ARG A 9 6.99 7.93 -1.52
N TRP A 10 6.77 6.73 -0.98
CA TRP A 10 5.47 6.05 -1.09
C TRP A 10 4.86 5.63 0.25
N LEU A 11 5.69 5.37 1.27
CA LEU A 11 5.22 4.88 2.58
C LEU A 11 5.42 5.93 3.69
N SER A 12 5.59 7.19 3.29
CA SER A 12 5.70 8.30 4.22
C SER A 12 4.33 8.85 4.57
N LEU A 13 4.15 9.17 5.86
CA LEU A 13 2.93 9.80 6.37
C LEU A 13 2.60 11.10 5.63
N ARG A 14 3.64 11.86 5.26
CA ARG A 14 3.51 13.07 4.43
C ARG A 14 2.87 12.78 3.07
N CYS A 15 3.28 11.70 2.40
CA CYS A 15 2.70 11.32 1.12
C CYS A 15 1.22 10.95 1.25
N TRP A 16 0.87 10.23 2.32
CA TRP A 16 -0.53 9.90 2.63
C TRP A 16 -1.37 11.14 2.92
N LEU A 17 -0.87 12.07 3.76
CA LEU A 17 -1.53 13.34 4.03
C LEU A 17 -1.80 14.12 2.73
N ILE A 18 -0.75 14.31 1.92
CA ILE A 18 -0.84 15.13 0.69
C ILE A 18 -1.70 14.47 -0.40
N ARG A 19 -1.60 13.15 -0.58
CA ARG A 19 -2.29 12.45 -1.68
C ARG A 19 -3.65 11.89 -1.32
N THR A 20 -3.97 11.74 -0.04
CA THR A 20 -5.22 11.11 0.41
C THR A 20 -6.02 12.04 1.29
N VAL A 21 -5.43 12.56 2.37
CA VAL A 21 -6.18 13.35 3.36
C VAL A 21 -6.54 14.73 2.82
N CYS A 22 -5.58 15.48 2.26
CA CYS A 22 -5.85 16.82 1.74
C CYS A 22 -6.88 16.81 0.59
N PRO A 23 -6.78 15.94 -0.43
CA PRO A 23 -7.78 15.88 -1.49
C PRO A 23 -9.16 15.43 -0.97
N ALA A 24 -9.20 14.49 -0.02
CA ALA A 24 -10.46 14.07 0.59
C ALA A 24 -11.10 15.19 1.43
N ALA A 25 -10.30 15.97 2.15
CA ALA A 25 -10.77 17.13 2.91
C ALA A 25 -11.30 18.23 1.98
N ILE A 26 -10.59 18.53 0.89
CA ILE A 26 -11.06 19.49 -0.12
C ILE A 26 -12.37 19.01 -0.74
N ALA A 27 -12.44 17.74 -1.16
CA ALA A 27 -13.65 17.16 -1.72
C ALA A 27 -14.82 17.21 -0.73
N LEU A 28 -14.56 16.93 0.55
CA LEU A 28 -15.56 17.02 1.61
C LEU A 28 -16.08 18.46 1.77
N ILE A 29 -15.21 19.46 1.83
CA ILE A 29 -15.61 20.87 1.93
C ILE A 29 -16.46 21.28 0.73
N VAL A 30 -16.07 20.89 -0.48
CA VAL A 30 -16.82 21.19 -1.71
C VAL A 30 -18.20 20.53 -1.67
N VAL A 31 -18.29 19.26 -1.31
CA VAL A 31 -19.57 18.53 -1.24
C VAL A 31 -20.48 19.12 -0.16
N LEU A 32 -19.95 19.45 1.03
CA LEU A 32 -20.73 20.08 2.09
C LEU A 32 -21.20 21.49 1.71
N GLY A 33 -20.36 22.27 1.02
CA GLY A 33 -20.72 23.57 0.49
C GLY A 33 -21.83 23.49 -0.55
N LEU A 34 -21.75 22.51 -1.47
CA LEU A 34 -22.79 22.27 -2.48
C LEU A 34 -24.09 21.79 -1.85
N LEU A 35 -24.03 20.89 -0.87
CA LEU A 35 -25.20 20.44 -0.12
C LEU A 35 -25.89 21.66 0.51
N ARG A 36 -25.14 22.51 1.23
CA ARG A 36 -25.69 23.72 1.86
C ARG A 36 -26.30 24.71 0.85
N ALA A 37 -25.73 24.85 -0.34
CA ALA A 37 -26.22 25.78 -1.36
C ALA A 37 -27.49 25.30 -2.08
N LEU A 38 -27.69 23.98 -2.19
CA LEU A 38 -28.77 23.38 -3.01
C LEU A 38 -29.84 22.66 -2.17
N GLY A 39 -29.63 22.51 -0.86
CA GLY A 39 -30.46 21.70 0.02
C GLY A 39 -31.84 22.31 0.29
N PRO A 40 -32.95 21.58 0.05
CA PRO A 40 -34.31 22.11 0.21
C PRO A 40 -34.84 22.09 1.65
N SER A 41 -34.22 21.37 2.59
CA SER A 41 -34.66 21.32 4.01
C SER A 41 -33.50 21.07 4.98
N GLU A 42 -33.50 21.78 6.12
CA GLU A 42 -32.42 21.77 7.11
C GLU A 42 -32.20 20.38 7.76
N THR A 43 -33.28 19.62 7.98
CA THR A 43 -33.21 18.33 8.70
C THR A 43 -32.56 17.22 7.85
N THR A 44 -32.79 17.22 6.52
CA THR A 44 -32.16 16.26 5.60
C THR A 44 -30.72 16.66 5.26
N LEU A 45 -30.41 17.96 5.32
CA LEU A 45 -29.06 18.50 5.19
C LEU A 45 -28.12 17.96 6.27
N ASP A 46 -28.54 17.98 7.54
CA ASP A 46 -27.69 17.53 8.65
C ASP A 46 -27.39 16.03 8.57
N HIS A 47 -28.38 15.18 8.31
CA HIS A 47 -28.19 13.73 8.18
C HIS A 47 -27.26 13.40 7.01
N THR A 48 -27.45 14.08 5.87
CA THR A 48 -26.61 13.87 4.68
C THR A 48 -25.18 14.34 4.92
N ALA A 49 -25.00 15.50 5.57
CA ALA A 49 -23.69 16.03 5.91
C ALA A 49 -22.91 15.09 6.85
N VAL A 50 -23.57 14.53 7.86
CA VAL A 50 -22.97 13.54 8.77
C VAL A 50 -22.58 12.27 8.02
N MET A 51 -23.47 11.73 7.17
CA MET A 51 -23.17 10.54 6.36
C MET A 51 -21.97 10.76 5.43
N VAL A 52 -21.91 11.91 4.75
CA VAL A 52 -20.79 12.27 3.86
C VAL A 52 -19.50 12.46 4.66
N GLY A 53 -19.55 13.14 5.80
CA GLY A 53 -18.41 13.31 6.71
C GLY A 53 -17.87 11.97 7.20
N PHE A 54 -18.76 11.06 7.62
CA PHE A 54 -18.37 9.71 8.03
C PHE A 54 -17.76 8.92 6.87
N ALA A 55 -18.32 9.00 5.67
CA ALA A 55 -17.78 8.33 4.49
C ALA A 55 -16.37 8.83 4.11
N ALA A 56 -16.14 10.14 4.18
CA ALA A 56 -14.83 10.74 3.94
C ALA A 56 -13.79 10.32 5.00
N LEU A 57 -14.20 10.28 6.27
CA LEU A 57 -13.37 9.80 7.37
C LEU A 57 -13.05 8.30 7.20
N TYR A 58 -14.05 7.48 6.90
CA TYR A 58 -13.87 6.05 6.65
C TYR A 58 -12.89 5.82 5.49
N PHE A 59 -13.06 6.54 4.38
CA PHE A 59 -12.17 6.43 3.23
C PHE A 59 -10.71 6.77 3.58
N THR A 60 -10.49 7.87 4.31
CA THR A 60 -9.14 8.29 4.71
C THR A 60 -8.49 7.29 5.67
N LEU A 61 -9.24 6.80 6.66
CA LEU A 61 -8.77 5.77 7.61
C LEU A 61 -8.47 4.45 6.92
N PHE A 62 -9.36 3.96 6.06
CA PHE A 62 -9.17 2.71 5.32
C PHE A 62 -7.93 2.76 4.43
N ARG A 63 -7.74 3.87 3.70
CA ARG A 63 -6.53 4.11 2.90
C ARG A 63 -5.26 4.23 3.76
N GLY A 64 -5.36 4.85 4.94
CA GLY A 64 -4.28 4.90 5.93
C GLY A 64 -3.88 3.51 6.42
N GLY A 65 -4.86 2.67 6.76
CA GLY A 65 -4.66 1.27 7.16
C GLY A 65 -3.96 0.46 6.08
N HIS A 66 -4.36 0.61 4.81
CA HIS A 66 -3.65 0.00 3.69
C HIS A 66 -2.18 0.44 3.60
N MET A 67 -1.88 1.73 3.81
CA MET A 67 -0.49 2.19 3.82
C MET A 67 0.32 1.54 4.94
N LEU A 68 -0.25 1.44 6.15
CA LEU A 68 0.40 0.79 7.29
C LEU A 68 0.66 -0.70 7.03
N MET A 69 -0.30 -1.40 6.43
CA MET A 69 -0.13 -2.80 6.02
C MET A 69 1.04 -2.95 5.03
N ILE A 70 1.11 -2.09 4.02
CA ILE A 70 2.20 -2.13 3.03
C ILE A 70 3.55 -1.79 3.68
N ARG A 71 3.56 -0.85 4.63
CA ARG A 71 4.76 -0.50 5.40
C ARG A 71 5.24 -1.64 6.28
N SER A 72 4.31 -2.36 6.92
CA SER A 72 4.60 -3.58 7.68
C SER A 72 5.24 -4.64 6.77
N LEU A 73 4.63 -4.91 5.61
CA LEU A 73 5.16 -5.84 4.61
C LEU A 73 6.57 -5.43 4.13
N HIS A 74 6.78 -4.14 3.85
CA HIS A 74 8.09 -3.61 3.48
C HIS A 74 9.14 -3.85 4.58
N SER A 75 8.78 -3.60 5.85
CA SER A 75 9.68 -3.81 6.98
C SER A 75 9.98 -5.28 7.22
N GLU A 76 8.98 -6.15 7.08
CA GLU A 76 9.14 -7.61 7.20
C GLU A 76 10.13 -8.13 6.15
N MET A 77 9.98 -7.70 4.89
CA MET A 77 10.87 -8.10 3.80
C MET A 77 12.31 -7.61 4.00
N MET A 78 12.48 -6.40 4.50
CA MET A 78 13.80 -5.85 4.85
C MET A 78 14.46 -6.61 6.01
N LYS A 79 13.68 -7.17 6.94
CA LYS A 79 14.20 -7.91 8.10
C LYS A 79 14.54 -9.36 7.75
N ASN A 80 13.64 -10.06 7.05
CA ASN A 80 13.74 -11.51 6.85
C ASN A 80 14.49 -11.89 5.56
N HIS A 81 14.42 -11.05 4.51
CA HIS A 81 15.01 -11.34 3.20
C HIS A 81 15.68 -10.11 2.56
N PRO A 82 16.62 -9.44 3.25
CA PRO A 82 17.15 -8.14 2.82
C PRO A 82 17.76 -8.15 1.42
N ASP A 83 18.59 -9.15 1.10
CA ASP A 83 19.33 -9.18 -0.16
C ASP A 83 18.46 -9.57 -1.35
N ALA A 84 17.63 -10.61 -1.19
CA ALA A 84 16.66 -11.01 -2.22
C ALA A 84 15.67 -9.89 -2.52
N TYR A 85 15.20 -9.20 -1.47
CA TYR A 85 14.27 -8.08 -1.61
C TYR A 85 14.91 -6.88 -2.31
N ARG A 86 16.13 -6.49 -1.92
CA ARG A 86 16.91 -5.44 -2.60
C ARG A 86 17.15 -5.77 -4.07
N GLY A 87 17.52 -7.02 -4.37
CA GLY A 87 17.74 -7.48 -5.74
C GLY A 87 16.48 -7.37 -6.61
N LYS A 88 15.32 -7.78 -6.09
CA LYS A 88 14.03 -7.68 -6.81
C LYS A 88 13.59 -6.22 -7.00
N LEU A 89 13.73 -5.38 -5.97
CA LEU A 89 13.45 -3.94 -6.04
C LEU A 89 14.39 -3.18 -6.98
N ALA A 90 15.65 -3.61 -7.08
CA ALA A 90 16.64 -3.00 -7.98
C ALA A 90 16.21 -3.14 -9.45
N ARG A 91 15.64 -4.29 -9.82
CA ARG A 91 15.17 -4.62 -11.17
C ARG A 91 13.84 -3.97 -11.56
N MET A 92 13.09 -3.43 -10.59
CA MET A 92 11.81 -2.76 -10.87
C MET A 92 12.03 -1.31 -11.32
N THR A 93 11.35 -0.93 -12.42
CA THR A 93 11.31 0.47 -12.86
C THR A 93 10.34 1.28 -12.01
N GLN A 94 10.57 2.61 -11.90
CA GLN A 94 9.64 3.50 -11.21
C GLN A 94 8.25 3.54 -11.87
N GLY A 95 8.19 3.31 -13.18
CA GLY A 95 6.93 3.24 -13.94
C GLY A 95 6.06 2.06 -13.51
N ASP A 96 6.67 0.90 -13.29
CA ASP A 96 5.95 -0.31 -12.86
C ASP A 96 5.36 -0.17 -11.46
N LEU A 97 6.10 0.47 -10.55
CA LEU A 97 5.66 0.78 -9.19
C LEU A 97 4.57 1.85 -9.14
N ARG A 98 4.50 2.73 -10.14
CA ARG A 98 3.49 3.79 -10.24
C ARG A 98 2.21 3.32 -10.92
N ARG A 99 2.31 2.48 -11.96
CA ARG A 99 1.15 1.94 -12.67
C ARG A 99 0.47 0.82 -11.91
N ARG A 100 1.22 0.03 -11.12
CA ARG A 100 0.67 -1.04 -10.29
C ARG A 100 0.53 -0.59 -8.84
N ASN A 101 -0.55 -0.98 -8.17
CA ASN A 101 -0.72 -0.74 -6.73
C ASN A 101 0.51 -1.26 -5.95
N LEU A 102 1.22 -0.37 -5.25
CA LEU A 102 2.47 -0.68 -4.56
C LEU A 102 2.36 -1.90 -3.63
N GLY A 103 1.22 -2.01 -2.93
CA GLY A 103 0.95 -3.15 -2.04
C GLY A 103 0.87 -4.48 -2.78
N PHE A 104 0.24 -4.51 -3.96
CA PHE A 104 0.17 -5.72 -4.78
C PHE A 104 1.55 -6.10 -5.33
N THR A 105 2.33 -5.11 -5.77
CA THR A 105 3.69 -5.33 -6.25
C THR A 105 4.58 -5.91 -5.15
N LEU A 106 4.52 -5.36 -3.93
CA LEU A 106 5.29 -5.86 -2.79
C LEU A 106 4.84 -7.25 -2.33
N ALA A 107 3.54 -7.52 -2.34
CA ALA A 107 3.01 -8.85 -2.02
C ALA A 107 3.47 -9.90 -3.04
N ARG A 108 3.50 -9.55 -4.32
CA ARG A 108 4.04 -10.42 -5.38
C ARG A 108 5.53 -10.68 -5.18
N VAL A 109 6.33 -9.65 -4.87
CA VAL A 109 7.76 -9.81 -4.57
C VAL A 109 7.98 -10.75 -3.39
N LYS A 110 7.20 -10.61 -2.31
CA LYS A 110 7.25 -11.54 -1.16
C LYS A 110 6.97 -12.97 -1.60
N ARG A 111 5.90 -13.19 -2.37
CA ARG A 111 5.54 -14.52 -2.89
C ARG A 111 6.69 -15.11 -3.71
N ASP A 112 7.26 -14.34 -4.63
CA ASP A 112 8.34 -14.82 -5.50
C ASP A 112 9.58 -15.24 -4.69
N ILE A 113 9.95 -14.45 -3.67
CA ILE A 113 11.09 -14.76 -2.80
C ILE A 113 10.86 -16.05 -1.99
N LEU A 114 9.64 -16.23 -1.47
CA LEU A 114 9.29 -17.44 -0.71
C LEU A 114 9.27 -18.70 -1.59
N VAL A 115 8.79 -18.58 -2.83
CA VAL A 115 8.81 -19.69 -3.80
C VAL A 115 10.24 -20.05 -4.17
N GLU A 116 11.09 -19.05 -4.50
CA GLU A 116 12.50 -19.28 -4.82
C GLU A 116 13.27 -19.94 -3.66
N ALA A 117 13.01 -19.51 -2.42
CA ALA A 117 13.60 -20.13 -1.23
C ALA A 117 13.18 -21.60 -1.07
N ARG A 118 11.88 -21.90 -1.26
CA ARG A 118 11.35 -23.27 -1.17
C ARG A 118 11.93 -24.18 -2.26
N ASP A 119 12.05 -23.68 -3.48
CA ASP A 119 12.60 -24.42 -4.61
C ASP A 119 14.09 -24.70 -4.41
N ALA A 120 14.84 -23.74 -3.86
CA ALA A 120 16.25 -23.93 -3.52
C ALA A 120 16.46 -25.02 -2.46
N ASP A 121 15.61 -25.06 -1.43
CA ASP A 121 15.65 -26.10 -0.40
C ASP A 121 15.26 -27.49 -0.92
N THR A 122 14.34 -27.54 -1.89
CA THR A 122 13.95 -28.80 -2.54
C THR A 122 15.12 -29.33 -3.38
N ARG A 123 15.74 -28.49 -4.21
CA ARG A 123 16.92 -28.87 -5.01
C ARG A 123 18.09 -29.32 -4.14
N LYS A 124 18.36 -28.63 -3.02
CA LYS A 124 19.41 -29.05 -2.07
C LYS A 124 19.13 -30.43 -1.49
N ARG A 125 17.88 -30.72 -1.12
CA ARG A 125 17.48 -32.05 -0.65
C ARG A 125 17.71 -33.10 -1.73
N ASP A 126 17.24 -32.87 -2.95
CA ASP A 126 17.38 -33.83 -4.05
C ASP A 126 18.86 -34.11 -4.38
N GLN A 127 19.73 -33.09 -4.33
CA GLN A 127 21.18 -33.25 -4.50
C GLN A 127 21.81 -34.09 -3.38
N LEU A 128 21.37 -33.93 -2.13
CA LEU A 128 21.85 -34.72 -1.01
C LEU A 128 21.40 -36.19 -1.11
N PHE A 129 20.19 -36.45 -1.62
CA PHE A 129 19.70 -37.80 -1.85
C PHE A 129 20.40 -38.49 -3.02
N ASN A 130 20.66 -37.79 -4.13
CA ASN A 130 21.36 -38.35 -5.29
C ASN A 130 22.87 -38.56 -5.06
N ARG A 131 23.51 -37.83 -4.14
CA ARG A 131 24.91 -38.07 -3.75
C ARG A 131 25.13 -39.31 -2.88
N LYS A 132 24.05 -39.90 -2.34
CA LYS A 132 24.10 -41.09 -1.47
C LYS A 132 23.81 -42.41 -2.22
N LYS A 133 23.52 -42.34 -3.52
CA LYS A 133 23.46 -43.50 -4.43
C LYS A 133 24.74 -43.56 -5.24
#